data_AF-A0A7R9W2T6-F1
#
_entry.id   AF-A0A7R9W2T6-F1
#
_cell.length_a   1.000
_cell.length_b   1.000
_cell.length_c   1.000
_cell.angle_alpha   90.00
_cell.angle_beta   90.00
_cell.angle_gamma   90.00
#
_symmetry.space_group_name_H-M   'P 1'
#
loop_
_entity.id
_entity.type
_entity.pdbx_description
1 polymer ?
#
loop_
_entity_poly.entity_id
_entity_poly.type
_entity_poly.pdbx_seq_one_letter_code
_entity_poly.pdbx_strand_id
1 'polypeptide(L)'
;VTSPNRPLWICDRLSKEFTNVQYSDNFTSRERLSLLSGVDRLSQCIGECERIHQTAVPLNYARHSLRSLTVWLFSLPFCLIEESGLLTGPIMAVIAWLLLGVYEIGYSIEDPFQGSLRLNILCDAIYRDVMYSSGEGMGGRRETA
;
A
#
# COMPACT_ATOMS: atom_id res chain seq x y z
N VAL A 1 -6.31 6.12 27.29
CA VAL A 1 -6.48 7.17 26.26
C VAL A 1 -6.02 6.59 24.94
N THR A 2 -6.94 6.24 24.04
CA THR A 2 -6.59 5.72 22.70
C THR A 2 -6.10 6.88 21.84
N SER A 3 -4.83 6.86 21.44
CA SER A 3 -4.26 7.81 20.50
C SER A 3 -4.96 7.69 19.13
N PRO A 4 -5.23 8.82 18.43
CA PRO A 4 -5.89 8.80 17.12
C PRO A 4 -5.08 8.00 16.08
N ASN A 5 -3.75 8.12 16.08
CA ASN A 5 -2.85 7.38 15.20
C ASN A 5 -2.06 6.34 16.00
N ARG A 6 -2.59 5.11 16.06
CA ARG A 6 -1.99 4.00 16.78
C ARG A 6 -0.57 3.64 16.29
N PRO A 7 -0.25 3.62 14.98
CA PRO A 7 1.09 3.27 14.50
C PRO A 7 2.17 4.28 14.94
N LEU A 8 1.87 5.58 14.82
CA LEU A 8 2.79 6.63 15.27
C LEU A 8 3.01 6.60 16.79
N TRP A 9 1.97 6.27 17.56
CA TRP A 9 2.09 6.09 19.01
C TRP A 9 3.06 4.95 19.38
N ILE A 10 3.07 3.86 18.61
CA ILE A 10 4.01 2.75 18.82
C ILE A 10 5.46 3.22 18.55
N CYS A 11 5.70 4.00 17.49
CA CYS A 11 7.02 4.56 17.19
C CYS A 11 7.51 5.50 18.30
N ASP A 12 6.65 6.40 18.79
CA ASP A 12 6.96 7.28 19.94
C ASP A 12 7.30 6.47 21.19
N ARG A 13 6.55 5.39 21.46
CA ARG A 13 6.83 4.50 22.58
C ARG A 13 8.18 3.79 22.42
N LEU A 14 8.49 3.28 21.24
CA LEU A 14 9.78 2.64 20.92
C LEU A 14 10.96 3.60 21.16
N SER A 15 10.86 4.84 20.68
CA SER A 15 11.87 5.88 20.88
C SER A 15 12.10 6.18 22.37
N LYS A 16 11.03 6.25 23.16
CA LYS A 16 11.11 6.42 24.63
C LYS A 16 11.83 5.26 25.30
N GLU A 17 11.52 4.02 24.93
CA GLU A 17 12.21 2.85 25.50
C GLU A 17 13.70 2.86 25.15
N PHE A 18 14.09 3.15 23.91
CA PHE A 18 15.50 3.24 23.51
C PHE A 18 16.28 4.35 24.22
N THR A 19 15.60 5.43 24.61
CA THR A 19 16.20 6.51 25.39
C THR A 19 16.40 6.12 26.86
N ASN A 20 15.50 5.29 27.40
CA ASN A 20 15.57 4.80 28.79
C ASN A 20 16.67 3.74 29.00
N VAL A 21 17.14 3.07 27.94
CA VAL A 21 18.23 2.09 28.03
C VAL A 21 19.52 2.79 28.51
N GLN A 22 20.06 2.31 29.63
CA GLN A 22 21.28 2.83 30.24
C GLN A 22 22.49 2.59 29.33
N TYR A 23 23.45 3.50 29.38
CA TYR A 23 24.72 3.33 28.66
C TYR A 23 25.50 2.15 29.26
N SER A 24 26.11 1.35 28.40
CA SER A 24 27.00 0.24 28.78
C SER A 24 28.20 0.20 27.84
N ASP A 25 29.22 -0.60 28.14
CA ASP A 25 30.39 -0.77 27.26
C ASP A 25 30.00 -1.19 25.83
N ASN A 26 28.90 -1.92 25.69
CA ASN A 26 28.32 -2.36 24.42
C ASN A 26 27.11 -1.52 23.99
N PHE A 27 26.81 -0.40 24.65
CA PHE A 27 25.70 0.49 24.29
C PHE A 27 26.08 1.95 24.49
N THR A 28 26.68 2.52 23.44
CA THR A 28 27.14 3.92 23.39
C THR A 28 26.12 4.82 22.68
N SER A 29 26.27 6.14 22.79
CA SER A 29 25.43 7.14 22.08
C SER A 29 25.31 6.88 20.57
N ARG A 30 26.33 6.31 19.92
CA ARG A 30 26.30 5.99 18.48
C ARG A 30 25.23 4.94 18.15
N GLU A 31 25.14 3.88 18.95
CA GLU A 31 24.15 2.82 18.74
C GLU A 31 22.74 3.31 19.03
N ARG A 32 22.58 4.11 20.10
CA ARG A 32 21.29 4.76 20.37
C ARG A 32 20.85 5.64 19.19
N LEU A 33 21.75 6.44 18.62
CA LEU A 33 21.45 7.24 17.43
C LEU A 33 21.06 6.36 16.23
N SER A 34 21.74 5.22 16.04
CA SER A 34 21.38 4.27 14.98
C SER A 34 19.97 3.68 15.16
N LEU A 35 19.60 3.31 16.40
CA LEU A 35 18.26 2.80 16.71
C LEU A 35 17.18 3.87 16.51
N LEU A 36 17.43 5.08 17.02
CA LEU A 36 16.51 6.21 16.85
C LEU A 36 16.32 6.59 15.39
N SER A 37 17.39 6.54 14.58
CA SER A 37 17.30 6.73 13.12
C SER A 37 16.44 5.64 12.46
N GLY A 38 16.50 4.39 12.93
CA GLY A 38 15.60 3.33 12.46
C GLY A 38 14.12 3.61 12.77
N VAL A 39 13.83 4.12 13.97
CA VAL A 39 12.46 4.52 14.36
C VAL A 39 11.97 5.71 13.54
N ASP A 40 12.83 6.70 13.28
CA ASP A 40 12.48 7.85 12.44
C ASP A 40 12.13 7.41 11.03
N ARG A 41 12.89 6.48 10.44
CA ARG A 41 12.56 5.87 9.14
C ARG A 41 11.21 5.15 9.15
N LEU A 42 10.90 4.41 10.21
CA LEU A 42 9.58 3.75 10.35
C LEU A 42 8.45 4.78 10.43
N SER A 43 8.65 5.86 11.19
CA SER A 43 7.69 6.98 11.29
C SER A 43 7.46 7.66 9.94
N GLN A 44 8.54 7.89 9.17
CA GLN A 44 8.46 8.45 7.81
C GLN A 44 7.66 7.54 6.87
N CYS A 45 7.92 6.23 6.86
CA CYS A 45 7.16 5.28 6.04
C CYS A 45 5.66 5.27 6.39
N ILE A 46 5.31 5.37 7.68
CA ILE A 46 3.90 5.49 8.11
C ILE A 46 3.27 6.75 7.51
N GLY A 47 3.95 7.90 7.60
CA GLY A 47 3.47 9.16 7.03
C GLY A 47 3.34 9.11 5.50
N GLU A 48 4.23 8.40 4.81
CA GLU A 48 4.13 8.18 3.37
C GLU A 48 2.90 7.33 3.01
N CYS A 49 2.62 6.26 3.75
CA CYS A 49 1.41 5.45 3.56
C CYS A 49 0.14 6.25 3.86
N GLU A 50 0.12 7.05 4.92
CA GLU A 50 -1.00 7.96 5.24
C GLU A 50 -1.25 8.95 4.11
N ARG A 51 -0.19 9.53 3.52
CA ARG A 51 -0.32 10.43 2.38
C ARG A 51 -0.94 9.71 1.18
N ILE A 52 -0.46 8.53 0.81
CA ILE A 52 -1.03 7.74 -0.31
C ILE A 52 -2.51 7.45 -0.07
N HIS A 53 -2.87 7.08 1.15
CA HIS A 53 -4.26 6.78 1.50
C HIS A 53 -5.15 8.04 1.52
N GLN A 54 -4.64 9.17 2.01
CA GLN A 54 -5.38 10.42 2.13
C GLN A 54 -5.48 11.18 0.79
N THR A 55 -4.52 11.00 -0.12
CA THR A 55 -4.55 11.56 -1.48
C THR A 55 -5.16 10.59 -2.48
N ALA A 56 -6.19 9.84 -2.09
CA ALA A 56 -6.95 9.03 -3.02
C ALA A 56 -7.59 9.93 -4.10
N VAL A 57 -7.69 9.41 -5.32
CA VAL A 57 -8.34 10.13 -6.43
C VAL A 57 -9.79 10.41 -6.03
N PRO A 58 -10.33 11.60 -6.32
CA PRO A 58 -11.68 11.95 -5.89
C PRO A 58 -12.70 10.97 -6.45
N LEU A 59 -13.54 10.40 -5.59
CA LEU A 59 -14.59 9.44 -6.00
C LEU A 59 -15.52 9.98 -7.09
N ASN A 60 -15.72 11.30 -7.13
CA ASN A 60 -16.49 11.98 -8.16
C ASN A 60 -15.84 11.88 -9.55
N TYR A 61 -14.51 11.90 -9.62
CA TYR A 61 -13.76 11.73 -10.88
C TYR A 61 -14.01 10.34 -11.47
N ALA A 62 -13.75 9.28 -10.71
CA ALA A 62 -13.98 7.90 -11.18
C ALA A 62 -15.43 7.70 -11.67
N ARG A 63 -16.41 8.15 -10.87
CA ARG A 63 -17.83 8.08 -11.24
C ARG A 63 -18.16 8.88 -12.51
N HIS A 64 -17.58 10.07 -12.69
CA HIS A 64 -17.80 10.86 -13.89
C HIS A 64 -17.17 10.21 -15.13
N SER A 65 -15.99 9.63 -14.99
CA SER A 65 -15.30 8.90 -16.07
C SER A 65 -16.15 7.73 -16.56
N LEU A 66 -16.73 6.92 -15.66
CA LEU A 66 -17.65 5.86 -16.04
C LEU A 66 -18.89 6.39 -16.77
N ARG A 67 -19.53 7.42 -16.23
CA ARG A 67 -20.72 8.03 -16.87
C ARG A 67 -20.41 8.54 -18.27
N SER A 68 -19.27 9.23 -18.45
CA SER A 68 -18.83 9.71 -19.75
C SER A 68 -18.56 8.57 -20.72
N LEU A 69 -17.90 7.50 -20.25
CA LEU A 69 -17.60 6.32 -21.06
C LEU A 69 -18.89 5.62 -21.52
N THR A 70 -19.86 5.46 -20.62
CA THR A 70 -21.16 4.87 -20.94
C THR A 70 -21.93 5.70 -21.97
N VAL A 71 -21.94 7.03 -21.84
CA VAL A 71 -22.58 7.91 -22.83
C VAL A 71 -21.90 7.79 -24.20
N TRP A 72 -20.57 7.72 -24.23
CA TRP A 72 -19.81 7.55 -25.47
C TRP A 72 -20.06 6.20 -26.14
N LEU A 73 -20.08 5.10 -25.37
CA LEU A 73 -20.43 3.78 -25.88
C LEU A 73 -21.89 3.73 -26.39
N PHE A 74 -22.80 4.46 -25.75
CA PHE A 74 -24.19 4.55 -26.20
C PHE A 74 -24.33 5.35 -27.49
N SER A 75 -23.51 6.38 -27.72
CA SER A 75 -23.55 7.17 -28.97
C SER A 75 -22.90 6.46 -30.16
N LEU A 76 -21.90 5.61 -29.92
CA LEU A 76 -21.13 4.91 -30.96
C LEU A 76 -21.96 4.09 -31.97
N PRO A 77 -22.98 3.29 -31.60
CA PRO A 77 -23.75 2.50 -32.57
C PRO A 77 -24.51 3.38 -33.56
N PHE A 78 -24.94 4.57 -33.17
CA PHE A 78 -25.63 5.50 -34.08
C PHE A 78 -24.71 6.03 -35.17
N CYS A 79 -23.41 6.16 -34.90
CA CYS A 79 -22.42 6.55 -35.91
C CYS A 79 -22.02 5.36 -36.80
N LEU A 80 -21.97 4.14 -36.26
CA LEU A 80 -21.39 2.99 -36.94
C LEU A 80 -22.42 2.17 -37.76
N ILE A 81 -23.71 2.35 -37.49
CA ILE A 81 -24.79 1.57 -38.13
C ILE A 81 -24.85 1.78 -39.65
N GLU A 82 -24.54 2.99 -40.14
CA GLU A 82 -24.59 3.31 -41.58
C GLU A 82 -23.51 2.56 -42.38
N GLU A 83 -22.32 2.36 -41.82
CA GLU A 83 -21.23 1.67 -42.51
C GLU A 83 -21.25 0.15 -42.32
N SER A 84 -21.61 -0.32 -41.13
CA SER A 84 -21.40 -1.72 -40.73
C SER A 84 -22.69 -2.55 -40.57
N GLY A 85 -23.87 -1.93 -40.58
CA GLY A 85 -25.15 -2.63 -40.54
C GLY A 85 -25.25 -3.63 -39.37
N LEU A 86 -25.56 -4.90 -39.65
CA LEU A 86 -25.67 -5.94 -38.62
C LEU A 86 -24.35 -6.29 -37.91
N LEU A 87 -23.19 -5.99 -38.52
CA LEU A 87 -21.88 -6.19 -37.89
C LEU A 87 -21.60 -5.18 -36.76
N THR A 88 -22.40 -4.12 -36.64
CA THR A 88 -22.30 -3.13 -35.55
C THR A 88 -22.35 -3.79 -34.18
N GLY A 89 -23.23 -4.79 -33.99
CA GLY A 89 -23.41 -5.47 -32.69
C GLY A 89 -22.13 -6.16 -32.19
N PRO A 90 -21.53 -7.08 -32.98
CA PRO A 90 -20.25 -7.70 -32.64
C PRO A 90 -19.12 -6.68 -32.41
N ILE A 91 -19.01 -5.65 -33.25
CA ILE A 91 -17.96 -4.63 -33.12
C ILE A 91 -18.14 -3.84 -31.81
N MET A 92 -19.37 -3.43 -31.49
CA MET A 92 -19.70 -2.76 -30.25
C MET A 92 -19.38 -3.61 -29.02
N ALA A 93 -19.65 -4.92 -29.07
CA ALA A 93 -19.34 -5.83 -27.96
C ALA A 93 -17.84 -5.87 -27.67
N VAL A 94 -17.00 -5.94 -28.72
CA VAL A 94 -15.53 -5.96 -28.56
C VAL A 94 -15.01 -4.62 -28.01
N ILE A 95 -15.49 -3.48 -28.55
CA ILE A 95 -15.07 -2.15 -28.09
C ILE A 95 -15.48 -1.91 -26.64
N ALA A 96 -16.73 -2.24 -26.29
CA ALA A 96 -17.24 -2.09 -24.94
C ALA A 96 -16.45 -2.96 -23.95
N TRP A 97 -16.18 -4.21 -24.30
CA TRP A 97 -15.38 -5.12 -23.47
C TRP A 97 -13.98 -4.56 -23.21
N LEU A 98 -13.30 -4.06 -24.26
CA LEU A 98 -11.97 -3.47 -24.12
C LEU A 98 -11.96 -2.23 -23.22
N LEU A 99 -12.85 -1.28 -23.47
CA LEU A 99 -12.83 0.00 -22.75
C LEU A 99 -13.35 -0.10 -21.32
N LEU A 100 -14.40 -0.90 -21.10
CA LEU A 100 -14.88 -1.16 -19.74
C LEU A 100 -13.87 -1.99 -18.95
N GLY A 101 -13.19 -2.94 -19.60
CA GLY A 101 -12.10 -3.69 -18.97
C GLY A 101 -10.93 -2.79 -18.54
N VAL A 102 -10.50 -1.86 -19.41
CA VAL A 102 -9.47 -0.88 -19.06
C VAL A 102 -9.92 0.01 -17.89
N TYR A 103 -11.18 0.45 -17.87
CA TYR A 103 -11.73 1.24 -16.77
C TYR A 103 -11.71 0.45 -15.44
N GLU A 104 -12.13 -0.81 -15.45
CA GLU A 104 -12.16 -1.66 -14.25
C GLU A 104 -10.76 -1.92 -13.68
N ILE A 105 -9.77 -2.14 -14.56
CA ILE A 105 -8.37 -2.28 -14.14
C ILE A 105 -7.88 -0.97 -13.50
N GLY A 106 -8.18 0.17 -14.13
CA GLY A 106 -7.83 1.50 -13.60
C GLY A 106 -8.45 1.77 -12.22
N TYR A 107 -9.71 1.38 -12.04
CA TYR A 107 -10.40 1.48 -10.75
C TYR A 107 -9.77 0.57 -9.68
N SER A 108 -9.37 -0.65 -10.06
CA SER A 108 -8.79 -1.62 -9.14
C SER A 108 -7.41 -1.23 -8.61
N ILE A 109 -6.63 -0.47 -9.39
CA ILE A 109 -5.30 0.00 -9.00
C ILE A 109 -5.33 1.30 -8.17
N GLU A 110 -6.47 1.99 -8.13
CA GLU A 110 -6.64 3.28 -7.45
C GLU A 110 -6.55 3.17 -5.92
N ASP A 111 -7.00 2.04 -5.35
CA ASP A 111 -6.82 1.72 -3.92
C ASP A 111 -5.89 0.50 -3.73
N PRO A 112 -4.57 0.72 -3.58
CA PRO A 112 -3.62 -0.37 -3.45
C PRO A 112 -3.77 -1.11 -2.12
N PHE A 113 -4.28 -0.48 -1.06
CA PHE A 113 -4.31 -1.05 0.29
C PHE A 113 -5.53 -1.92 0.55
N GLN A 114 -6.65 -1.67 -0.14
CA GLN A 114 -7.88 -2.45 0.02
C GLN A 114 -8.02 -3.65 -0.94
N GLY A 115 -7.24 -3.71 -2.02
CA GLY A 115 -7.38 -4.77 -3.02
C GLY A 115 -6.07 -5.39 -3.48
N SER A 116 -5.17 -4.58 -4.03
CA SER A 116 -3.97 -5.07 -4.74
C SER A 116 -2.91 -5.64 -3.79
N LEU A 117 -2.67 -4.97 -2.66
CA LEU A 117 -1.60 -5.32 -1.73
C LEU A 117 -2.08 -6.29 -0.65
N ARG A 118 -1.49 -7.48 -0.60
CA ARG A 118 -1.80 -8.50 0.41
C ARG A 118 -1.09 -8.19 1.73
N LEU A 119 -1.60 -7.19 2.46
CA LEU A 119 -0.96 -6.65 3.66
C LEU A 119 -0.72 -7.72 4.74
N ASN A 120 -1.64 -8.68 4.91
CA ASN A 120 -1.48 -9.77 5.88
C ASN A 120 -0.25 -10.64 5.59
N ILE A 121 0.01 -10.94 4.32
CA ILE A 121 1.17 -11.75 3.91
C ILE A 121 2.46 -10.98 4.15
N LEU A 122 2.46 -9.67 3.85
CA LEU A 122 3.60 -8.80 4.10
C LEU A 122 3.92 -8.70 5.60
N CYS A 123 2.90 -8.48 6.44
CA CYS A 123 3.08 -8.43 7.90
C CYS A 123 3.63 -9.74 8.46
N ASP A 124 3.14 -10.88 7.96
CA ASP A 124 3.60 -12.20 8.37
C ASP A 124 5.05 -12.50 7.91
N ALA A 125 5.44 -12.02 6.72
CA ALA A 125 6.83 -12.07 6.27
C ALA A 125 7.75 -11.22 7.17
N ILE A 126 7.39 -9.96 7.44
CA ILE A 126 8.14 -9.07 8.33
C ILE A 126 8.26 -9.69 9.73
N TYR A 127 7.17 -10.25 10.24
CA TYR A 127 7.16 -10.92 11.54
C TYR A 127 8.17 -12.07 11.58
N ARG A 128 8.19 -12.94 10.57
CA ARG A 128 9.18 -14.03 10.47
C ARG A 128 10.60 -13.51 10.41
N ASP A 129 10.89 -12.49 9.61
CA ASP A 129 12.24 -11.94 9.45
C ASP A 129 12.79 -11.37 10.76
N VAL A 130 11.95 -10.65 11.52
CA VAL A 130 12.31 -10.12 12.84
C VAL A 130 12.54 -11.24 13.85
N MET A 131 11.66 -12.25 13.87
CA MET A 131 11.78 -13.37 14.79
C MET A 131 13.01 -14.25 14.48
N TYR A 132 13.33 -14.46 13.21
CA TYR A 132 14.52 -15.20 12.79
C TYR A 132 15.80 -14.46 13.18
N SER A 133 15.86 -13.15 12.92
CA SER A 133 17.00 -12.30 13.29
C SER A 133 17.24 -12.28 14.81
N SER A 134 16.18 -12.40 15.61
CA SER A 134 16.28 -12.50 17.07
C SER A 134 16.73 -13.89 17.54
N GLY A 135 16.35 -14.95 16.80
CA GLY A 135 16.70 -16.34 17.09
C GLY A 135 18.17 -16.70 16.82
N GLU A 136 18.79 -16.14 15.78
CA GLU A 136 20.24 -16.34 15.53
C GLU A 136 21.11 -15.73 16.65
N GLY A 137 20.63 -14.71 17.36
CA GLY A 137 21.29 -14.13 18.53
C GLY A 137 21.32 -15.03 19.78
N MET A 138 20.50 -16.08 19.85
CA MET A 138 20.49 -17.03 20.97
C MET A 138 21.21 -18.36 20.70
N GLY A 139 21.59 -18.65 19.44
CA GLY A 139 22.24 -19.91 19.04
C GLY A 139 23.77 -19.88 18.99
N GLY A 140 24.40 -18.70 18.93
CA GLY A 140 25.84 -18.56 18.67
C GLY A 140 26.78 -18.63 19.87
N ARG A 141 26.34 -19.14 21.03
CA ARG A 141 27.17 -19.15 22.26
C ARG A 141 27.05 -20.42 23.09
N ARG A 142 27.06 -21.57 22.42
CA ARG A 142 27.45 -22.85 23.00
C ARG A 142 28.43 -23.50 22.02
N GLU A 143 29.52 -24.06 22.56
CA GLU A 143 30.63 -24.70 21.84
C GLU A 143 31.79 -23.76 21.43
N THR A 144 32.56 -23.31 22.42
CA THR A 144 34.04 -23.24 22.36
C THR A 144 34.55 -22.98 23.78
N ALA A 145 34.66 -24.05 24.58
CA ALA A 145 35.56 -24.18 25.72
C ALA A 145 35.54 -25.64 26.18
#